data_AF-A0A4D6HQZ5-F1
#
_entry.id   AF-A0A4D6HQZ5-F1
#
_cell.length_a   1.000
_cell.length_b   1.000
_cell.length_c   1.000
_cell.angle_alpha   90.00
_cell.angle_beta   90.00
_cell.angle_gamma   90.00
#
_symmetry.space_group_name_H-M   'P 1'
#
loop_
_entity.id
_entity.type
_entity.pdbx_description
1 polymer ?
#
loop_
_entity_poly.entity_id
_entity_poly.type
_entity_poly.pdbx_seq_one_letter_code
_entity_poly.pdbx_strand_id
1 'polypeptide(L)'
;MKDIAIDENFEIIIGARNDLEMVEGRKQFEQSLSIWLTTFFYEEIGTFNSSEALSRVELQVDRIARQNGRLEDISSVVVEPSVDIPDAIDVSVVYLTGETFGLNLQ
;
A
#
# COMPACT_ATOMS: atom_id res chain seq x y z
N MET A 1 0.62 -14.35 8.71
CA MET A 1 -0.86 -14.35 8.74
C MET A 1 -1.33 -14.49 7.29
N LYS A 2 -2.42 -15.20 7.03
CA LYS A 2 -3.00 -15.31 5.68
C LYS A 2 -4.16 -14.34 5.57
N ASP A 3 -4.32 -13.74 4.40
CA ASP A 3 -5.44 -12.85 4.10
C ASP A 3 -6.13 -13.30 2.81
N ILE A 4 -7.39 -12.89 2.61
CA ILE A 4 -8.15 -13.19 1.39
C ILE A 4 -7.60 -12.32 0.27
N ALA A 5 -7.28 -12.93 -0.88
CA ALA A 5 -6.79 -12.19 -2.03
C ALA A 5 -7.88 -11.26 -2.60
N ILE A 6 -7.51 -10.01 -2.83
CA ILE A 6 -8.35 -9.04 -3.54
C ILE A 6 -7.67 -8.56 -4.82
N ASP A 7 -8.47 -8.11 -5.77
CA ASP A 7 -7.99 -7.48 -7.00
C ASP A 7 -7.75 -5.96 -6.83
N GLU A 8 -7.39 -5.30 -7.92
CA GLU A 8 -7.16 -3.84 -7.98
C GLU A 8 -8.41 -3.00 -7.68
N ASN A 9 -9.60 -3.59 -7.76
CA ASN A 9 -10.88 -2.96 -7.45
C ASN A 9 -11.35 -3.26 -6.02
N PHE A 10 -10.50 -3.88 -5.20
CA PHE A 10 -10.84 -4.38 -3.86
C PHE A 10 -11.94 -5.45 -3.84
N GLU A 11 -12.10 -6.20 -4.95
CA GLU A 11 -13.02 -7.33 -5.04
C GLU A 11 -12.32 -8.63 -4.66
N ILE A 12 -13.05 -9.54 -4.00
CA ILE A 12 -12.52 -10.85 -3.59
C ILE A 12 -12.26 -11.72 -4.81
N ILE A 13 -11.06 -12.28 -4.91
CA ILE A 13 -10.69 -13.19 -5.99
C ILE A 13 -11.17 -14.62 -5.67
N ILE A 14 -11.94 -15.19 -6.60
CA ILE A 14 -12.38 -16.58 -6.54
C ILE A 14 -11.46 -17.44 -7.43
N GLY A 15 -10.82 -18.42 -6.81
CA GLY A 15 -9.90 -19.35 -7.48
C GLY A 15 -10.60 -20.30 -8.45
N ALA A 16 -9.81 -20.95 -9.30
CA ALA A 16 -10.31 -21.85 -10.34
C ALA A 16 -11.10 -23.07 -9.80
N ARG A 17 -11.00 -23.37 -8.49
CA ARG A 17 -11.75 -24.44 -7.82
C ARG A 17 -12.99 -23.91 -7.09
N ASN A 18 -13.38 -22.67 -7.36
CA ASN A 18 -14.47 -21.98 -6.69
C ASN A 18 -14.24 -21.81 -5.17
N ASP A 19 -12.98 -21.64 -4.78
CA ASP A 19 -12.51 -21.35 -3.43
C ASP A 19 -11.98 -19.92 -3.30
N LEU A 20 -11.84 -19.43 -2.08
CA LEU A 20 -11.23 -18.12 -1.81
C LEU A 20 -9.72 -18.23 -2.02
N GLU A 21 -9.19 -17.38 -2.90
CA GLU A 21 -7.74 -17.25 -3.04
C GLU A 21 -7.17 -16.55 -1.81
N MET A 22 -5.98 -16.96 -1.36
CA MET A 22 -5.36 -16.44 -0.14
C MET A 22 -3.97 -15.91 -0.46
N VAL A 23 -3.60 -14.78 0.15
CA VAL A 23 -2.27 -14.19 0.10
C VAL A 23 -1.54 -14.32 1.43
N GLU A 24 -0.21 -14.40 1.37
CA GLU A 24 0.65 -14.44 2.55
C GLU A 24 2.00 -13.74 2.29
N GLY A 25 2.72 -13.47 3.37
CA GLY A 25 4.05 -12.86 3.33
C GLY A 25 4.02 -11.48 2.66
N ARG A 26 4.88 -11.29 1.66
CA ARG A 26 5.01 -10.02 0.93
C ARG A 26 3.70 -9.57 0.28
N LYS A 27 3.00 -10.47 -0.42
CA LYS A 27 1.75 -10.13 -1.11
C LYS A 27 0.65 -9.66 -0.14
N GLN A 28 0.56 -10.31 1.02
CA GLN A 28 -0.39 -9.91 2.07
C GLN A 28 -0.06 -8.53 2.65
N PHE A 29 1.23 -8.20 2.79
CA PHE A 29 1.66 -6.87 3.19
C PHE A 29 1.36 -5.80 2.13
N GLU A 30 1.64 -6.08 0.85
CA GLU A 30 1.34 -5.17 -0.26
C GLU A 30 -0.17 -4.91 -0.36
N GLN A 31 -0.99 -5.96 -0.24
CA GLN A 31 -2.45 -5.83 -0.16
C GLN A 31 -2.88 -4.97 1.03
N SER A 32 -2.27 -5.17 2.20
CA SER A 32 -2.55 -4.36 3.39
C SER A 32 -2.18 -2.89 3.16
N LEU A 33 -1.06 -2.61 2.51
CA LEU A 33 -0.68 -1.25 2.15
C LEU A 33 -1.72 -0.60 1.24
N SER A 34 -2.13 -1.28 0.16
CA SER A 34 -3.16 -0.77 -0.75
C SER A 34 -4.45 -0.42 -0.01
N ILE A 35 -4.97 -1.33 0.82
CA ILE A 35 -6.22 -1.10 1.56
C ILE A 35 -6.07 0.08 2.52
N TRP A 36 -5.09 0.01 3.42
CA TRP A 36 -4.99 0.96 4.52
C TRP A 36 -4.56 2.36 4.07
N LEU A 37 -3.72 2.47 3.04
CA LEU A 37 -3.31 3.77 2.51
C LEU A 37 -4.42 4.42 1.70
N THR A 38 -5.16 3.66 0.90
CA THR A 38 -6.33 4.20 0.19
C THR A 38 -7.38 4.70 1.17
N THR A 39 -7.72 3.92 2.21
CA THR A 39 -8.66 4.38 3.26
C THR A 39 -8.13 5.64 3.97
N PHE A 40 -6.85 5.64 4.36
CA PHE A 40 -6.23 6.78 5.03
C PHE A 40 -6.24 8.05 4.16
N PHE A 41 -5.97 7.92 2.86
CA PHE A 41 -5.98 9.04 1.94
C PHE A 41 -7.37 9.69 1.84
N TYR A 42 -8.43 8.88 1.68
CA TYR A 42 -9.80 9.38 1.62
C TYR A 42 -10.29 9.99 2.93
N GLU A 43 -9.96 9.39 4.08
CA GLU A 43 -10.49 9.81 5.39
C GLU A 43 -9.73 11.01 5.97
N GLU A 44 -8.40 11.03 5.86
CA GLU A 44 -7.54 11.94 6.62
C GLU A 44 -6.87 13.01 5.77
N ILE A 45 -6.73 12.79 4.46
CA ILE A 45 -5.97 13.68 3.56
C ILE A 45 -6.89 14.54 2.68
N GLY A 46 -8.23 14.44 2.81
CA GLY A 46 -9.29 14.97 1.92
C GLY A 46 -9.17 16.35 1.24
N THR A 47 -8.17 17.17 1.57
CA THR A 47 -7.60 18.23 0.70
C THR A 47 -6.07 18.14 0.66
N PHE A 48 -5.48 17.99 -0.53
CA PHE A 48 -4.04 17.85 -0.73
C PHE A 48 -3.27 19.10 -0.27
N ASN A 49 -2.61 19.02 0.89
CA ASN A 49 -1.59 19.98 1.30
C ASN A 49 -0.23 19.27 1.27
N SER A 50 0.57 19.64 0.27
CA SER A 50 1.51 18.73 -0.40
C SER A 50 2.72 18.27 0.41
N SER A 51 3.04 18.88 1.56
CA SER A 51 4.16 18.41 2.40
C SER A 51 3.68 17.61 3.61
N GLU A 52 2.64 18.09 4.28
CA GLU A 52 2.08 17.40 5.44
C GLU A 52 1.42 16.08 5.04
N ALA A 53 0.73 16.04 3.90
CA ALA A 53 0.13 14.81 3.38
C ALA A 53 1.18 13.72 3.10
N LEU A 54 2.30 14.07 2.45
CA LEU A 54 3.36 13.10 2.14
C LEU A 54 3.98 12.52 3.41
N SER A 55 4.34 13.36 4.38
CA SER A 55 4.89 12.89 5.67
C SER A 55 3.89 12.03 6.45
N ARG A 56 2.59 12.34 6.37
CA ARG A 56 1.54 11.52 7.00
C ARG A 56 1.41 10.16 6.33
N VAL A 57 1.46 10.08 5.00
CA VAL A 57 1.45 8.82 4.26
C VAL A 57 2.69 7.99 4.59
N GLU A 58 3.88 8.59 4.61
CA GLU A 58 5.13 7.91 4.99
C GLU A 58 5.05 7.29 6.39
N LEU A 59 4.58 8.07 7.39
CA LEU A 59 4.33 7.57 8.74
C LEU A 59 3.32 6.41 8.78
N GLN A 60 2.32 6.45 7.90
CA GLN A 60 1.32 5.41 7.82
C GLN A 60 1.88 4.12 7.19
N VAL A 61 2.73 4.24 6.16
CA VAL A 61 3.48 3.10 5.61
C VAL A 61 4.31 2.42 6.69
N ASP A 62 5.06 3.19 7.49
CA ASP A 62 5.87 2.66 8.59
C ASP A 62 5.04 1.91 9.65
N ARG A 63 3.84 2.42 9.97
CA ARG A 63 2.92 1.76 10.91
C ARG A 63 2.43 0.43 10.34
N ILE A 64 2.01 0.39 9.08
CA ILE A 64 1.53 -0.82 8.42
C ILE A 64 2.68 -1.84 8.32
N ALA A 65 3.88 -1.41 7.95
CA ALA A 65 5.07 -2.26 7.88
C ALA A 65 5.42 -2.88 9.24
N ARG A 66 5.36 -2.10 10.32
CA ARG A 66 5.58 -2.61 11.68
C ARG A 66 4.51 -3.60 12.11
N GLN A 67 3.23 -3.31 11.86
CA GLN A 67 2.12 -4.20 12.20
C GLN A 67 2.20 -5.56 11.49
N ASN A 68 2.73 -5.57 10.26
CA ASN A 68 2.91 -6.78 9.48
C ASN A 68 4.28 -7.46 9.69
N GLY A 69 5.16 -6.90 10.53
CA GLY A 69 6.50 -7.45 10.78
C GLY A 69 7.41 -7.43 9.55
N ARG A 70 7.24 -6.43 8.66
CA ARG A 70 7.97 -6.31 7.37
C ARG A 70 8.98 -5.16 7.35
N LEU A 71 9.10 -4.41 8.44
CA LEU A 71 9.98 -3.24 8.50
C LEU A 71 11.44 -3.59 8.17
N GLU A 72 11.91 -4.77 8.59
CA GLU A 72 13.28 -5.23 8.33
C GLU A 72 13.53 -5.64 6.86
N ASP A 73 12.47 -5.86 6.07
CA ASP A 73 12.58 -6.24 4.66
C ASP A 73 12.58 -5.02 3.72
N ILE A 74 12.28 -3.83 4.25
CA ILE A 74 12.16 -2.58 3.49
C ILE A 74 13.50 -1.85 3.49
N SER A 75 14.01 -1.56 2.30
CA SER A 75 15.20 -0.73 2.09
C SER A 75 14.86 0.76 2.22
N SER A 76 13.77 1.18 1.57
CA SER A 76 13.33 2.58 1.57
C SER A 76 11.87 2.67 1.16
N VAL A 77 11.19 3.72 1.63
CA VAL A 77 9.87 4.14 1.16
C VAL A 77 10.04 5.49 0.48
N VAL A 78 9.45 5.65 -0.70
CA VAL A 78 9.40 6.91 -1.43
C VAL A 78 7.94 7.32 -1.54
N VAL A 79 7.62 8.53 -1.08
CA VAL A 79 6.27 9.10 -1.14
C VAL A 79 6.39 10.46 -1.79
N GLU A 80 5.76 10.63 -2.96
CA GLU A 80 5.88 11.85 -3.75
C GLU A 80 4.57 12.21 -4.44
N PRO A 81 4.34 13.50 -4.77
CA PRO A 81 3.21 13.88 -5.60
C PRO A 81 3.31 13.19 -6.96
N SER A 82 2.19 12.69 -7.48
CA SER A 82 2.21 12.04 -8.79
C SER A 82 2.50 13.04 -9.90
N VAL A 83 3.38 12.64 -10.83
CA VAL A 83 3.71 13.41 -12.02
C VAL A 83 2.68 13.21 -13.14
N ASP A 84 1.94 12.12 -13.10
CA ASP A 84 1.00 11.69 -14.14
C ASP A 84 -0.45 12.05 -13.78
N ILE A 85 -0.80 12.07 -12.49
CA ILE A 85 -2.17 12.28 -12.01
C ILE A 85 -2.23 13.50 -11.08
N PRO A 86 -3.01 14.56 -11.42
CA PRO A 86 -3.21 15.70 -10.53
C PRO A 86 -3.81 15.28 -9.19
N ASP A 87 -3.35 15.92 -8.11
CA ASP A 87 -3.84 15.70 -6.74
C ASP A 87 -3.67 14.26 -6.20
N ALA A 88 -2.82 13.45 -6.82
CA ALA A 88 -2.51 12.10 -6.39
C ALA A 88 -1.12 11.98 -5.73
N ILE A 89 -0.91 10.90 -4.98
CA ILE A 89 0.37 10.56 -4.35
C ILE A 89 0.84 9.20 -4.87
N ASP A 90 2.08 9.15 -5.34
CA ASP A 90 2.77 7.91 -5.67
C ASP A 90 3.57 7.42 -4.45
N VAL A 91 3.32 6.17 -4.07
CA VAL A 91 3.99 5.47 -2.97
C VAL A 91 4.76 4.30 -3.55
N SER A 92 6.07 4.27 -3.33
CA SER A 92 6.96 3.18 -3.74
C SER A 92 7.66 2.57 -2.53
N VAL A 93 7.50 1.27 -2.33
CA VAL A 93 8.22 0.48 -1.33
C VAL A 93 9.31 -0.33 -2.02
N VAL A 94 10.56 -0.02 -1.69
CA VAL A 94 11.74 -0.72 -2.20
C VAL A 94 12.18 -1.73 -1.14
N TYR A 95 12.21 -3.01 -1.50
CA TYR A 95 12.63 -4.08 -0.61
C TYR A 95 14.14 -4.31 -0.69
N LEU A 96 14.73 -4.89 0.37
CA LEU A 96 16.14 -5.28 0.40
C LEU A 96 16.52 -6.30 -0.69
N THR A 97 15.53 -7.02 -1.24
CA THR A 97 15.70 -7.93 -2.38
C THR A 97 15.92 -7.20 -3.71
N GLY A 98 15.74 -5.88 -3.75
CA GLY A 98 15.78 -5.05 -4.95
C GLY A 98 14.46 -4.97 -5.71
N GLU A 99 13.43 -5.67 -5.24
CA GLU A 99 12.09 -5.58 -5.80
C GLU A 99 11.38 -4.30 -5.31
N THR A 100 10.51 -3.75 -6.14
CA THR A 100 9.74 -2.54 -5.81
C THR A 100 8.25 -2.83 -5.96
N PHE A 101 7.47 -2.32 -5.02
CA PHE A 101 6.02 -2.26 -5.10
C PHE A 101 5.58 -0.79 -5.18
N GLY A 102 4.68 -0.48 -6.11
CA GLY A 102 4.15 0.86 -6.34
C GLY A 102 2.63 0.91 -6.17
N LEU A 103 2.14 2.00 -5.59
CA LEU A 103 0.72 2.30 -5.39
C LEU A 103 0.48 3.78 -5.66
N ASN A 104 -0.61 4.10 -6.36
CA ASN A 104 -1.10 5.46 -6.53
C ASN A 104 -2.33 5.69 -5.63
N LEU A 105 -2.33 6.80 -4.89
CA LEU A 105 -3.42 7.23 -4.03
C LEU A 105 -4.13 8.42 -4.70
N GLN A 106 -5.42 8.25 -5.01
CA GLN A 106 -6.27 9.21 -5.71
C GLN A 106 -7.69 9.19 -5.14
#